data_AF-A0A3D0MXE5-F1
#
_entry.id   AF-A0A3D0MXE5-F1
#
_cell.length_a   1.000
_cell.length_b   1.000
_cell.length_c   1.000
_cell.angle_alpha   90.00
_cell.angle_beta   90.00
_cell.angle_gamma   90.00
#
_symmetry.space_group_name_H-M   'P 1'
#
loop_
_entity.id
_entity.type
_entity.pdbx_description
1 polymer ?
#
loop_
_entity_poly.entity_id
_entity_poly.type
_entity_poly.pdbx_seq_one_letter_code
_entity_poly.pdbx_strand_id
1 'polypeptide(L)'
;SETENLKNSSNLLFIYFLIKNIKLYVNVKTYQSMYSTNDPENIKNTIDSILNSFDKTKIKELFTLRDKDYSFIYTIYVNLFKMYSDSDNPKHFVEMKNDLNKNLDKFIIFEKRYLVQSMIDYCIQARIDNIKGVDFTNELIKLYELQLNKKLYIDSESTYLSLNLFRNILIFALNADKLKWAKKFVNIYSNRLNPELKEDVVNYSLARINFTEGNYSQALSYFNEIRNNNLNLRIDERNMSLIIHYELGNFQLLESTIPSHRKYFKQNKVLSKDRKKTYLNFNTYFSRIVRLYGYRNHIYINRFIKEVKSENNLLFRDWFLKKANELLQQRRLTA
;
A
#
# COMPACT_ATOMS: atom_id res chain seq x y z
N SER A 1 -26.68 -23.95 -34.85
CA SER A 1 -26.09 -24.82 -35.90
C SER A 1 -24.59 -25.01 -35.64
N GLU A 2 -23.88 -25.92 -36.32
CA GLU A 2 -22.40 -26.03 -36.21
C GLU A 2 -21.69 -24.71 -36.52
N THR A 3 -22.20 -23.94 -37.47
CA THR A 3 -21.70 -22.61 -37.85
C THR A 3 -21.81 -21.61 -36.68
N GLU A 4 -22.86 -21.70 -35.89
CA GLU A 4 -23.09 -20.85 -34.72
C GLU A 4 -22.17 -21.24 -33.54
N ASN A 5 -21.92 -22.55 -33.36
CA ASN A 5 -20.94 -23.03 -32.40
C ASN A 5 -19.51 -22.58 -32.76
N LEU A 6 -19.14 -22.60 -34.03
CA LEU A 6 -17.84 -22.09 -34.51
C LEU A 6 -17.71 -20.59 -34.28
N LYS A 7 -18.75 -19.80 -34.57
CA LYS A 7 -18.78 -18.36 -34.32
C LYS A 7 -18.65 -18.05 -32.82
N ASN A 8 -19.38 -18.76 -31.97
CA ASN A 8 -19.31 -18.61 -30.51
C ASN A 8 -17.93 -18.96 -29.96
N SER A 9 -17.32 -20.05 -30.45
CA SER A 9 -15.98 -20.47 -30.03
C SER A 9 -14.91 -19.44 -30.41
N SER A 10 -14.98 -18.90 -31.62
CA SER A 10 -14.10 -17.81 -32.08
C SER A 10 -14.25 -16.56 -31.21
N ASN A 11 -15.49 -16.15 -30.91
CA ASN A 11 -15.77 -15.01 -30.03
C ASN A 11 -15.21 -15.22 -28.62
N LEU A 12 -15.35 -16.41 -28.04
CA LEU A 12 -14.83 -16.74 -26.72
C LEU A 12 -13.30 -16.73 -26.68
N LEU A 13 -12.64 -17.31 -27.68
CA LEU A 13 -11.17 -17.26 -27.83
C LEU A 13 -10.68 -15.82 -27.93
N PHE A 14 -11.39 -14.99 -28.69
CA PHE A 14 -11.08 -13.59 -28.84
C PHE A 14 -11.22 -12.81 -27.52
N ILE A 15 -12.32 -13.01 -26.79
CA ILE A 15 -12.53 -12.39 -25.47
C ILE A 15 -11.44 -12.83 -24.49
N TYR A 16 -11.09 -14.12 -24.48
CA TYR A 16 -10.03 -14.64 -23.62
C TYR A 16 -8.67 -13.99 -23.93
N PHE A 17 -8.32 -13.90 -25.22
CA PHE A 17 -7.10 -13.22 -25.66
C PHE A 17 -7.09 -11.76 -25.18
N LEU A 18 -8.19 -11.02 -25.37
CA LEU A 18 -8.31 -9.64 -24.94
C LEU A 18 -8.13 -9.48 -23.42
N ILE A 19 -8.81 -10.31 -22.63
CA ILE A 19 -8.68 -10.31 -21.16
C ILE A 19 -7.22 -10.52 -20.76
N LYS A 20 -6.54 -11.53 -21.31
CA LYS A 20 -5.15 -11.83 -20.96
C LYS A 20 -4.22 -10.66 -21.23
N ASN A 21 -4.42 -9.99 -22.35
CA ASN A 21 -3.61 -8.83 -22.74
C ASN A 21 -3.85 -7.62 -21.84
N ILE A 22 -5.11 -7.31 -21.50
CA ILE A 22 -5.42 -6.25 -20.54
C ILE A 22 -4.84 -6.57 -19.17
N LYS A 23 -4.92 -7.83 -18.72
CA LYS A 23 -4.31 -8.24 -17.45
C LYS A 23 -2.80 -8.03 -17.45
N LEU A 24 -2.14 -8.38 -18.54
CA LEU A 24 -0.70 -8.17 -18.70
C LEU A 24 -0.36 -6.68 -18.61
N TYR A 25 -1.11 -5.83 -19.34
CA TYR A 25 -0.98 -4.36 -19.28
C TYR A 25 -1.11 -3.81 -17.85
N VAL A 26 -2.16 -4.21 -17.14
CA VAL A 26 -2.45 -3.76 -15.77
C VAL A 26 -1.37 -4.21 -14.79
N ASN A 27 -0.95 -5.48 -14.88
CA ASN A 27 0.11 -6.01 -14.03
C ASN A 27 1.39 -5.22 -14.22
N VAL A 28 1.76 -4.97 -15.47
CA VAL A 28 2.92 -4.17 -15.86
C VAL A 28 2.88 -2.76 -15.27
N LYS A 29 1.74 -2.05 -15.40
CA LYS A 29 1.56 -0.71 -14.81
C LYS A 29 1.69 -0.73 -13.29
N THR A 30 1.13 -1.75 -12.66
CA THR A 30 1.21 -1.94 -11.20
C THR A 30 2.64 -2.22 -10.74
N TYR A 31 3.38 -3.06 -11.47
CA TYR A 31 4.79 -3.33 -11.18
C TYR A 31 5.66 -2.08 -11.33
N GLN A 32 5.47 -1.29 -12.40
CA GLN A 32 6.19 -0.04 -12.62
C GLN A 32 5.98 0.96 -11.47
N SER A 33 4.78 0.98 -10.90
CA SER A 33 4.44 1.92 -9.84
C SER A 33 4.92 1.45 -8.45
N MET A 34 4.90 0.14 -8.19
CA MET A 34 5.33 -0.45 -6.91
C MET A 34 6.84 -0.57 -6.73
N TYR A 35 7.59 -0.77 -7.83
CA TYR A 35 9.02 -1.02 -7.75
C TYR A 35 9.77 0.04 -8.55
N SER A 36 10.40 0.98 -7.85
CA SER A 36 11.51 1.76 -8.39
C SER A 36 12.72 0.81 -8.57
N THR A 37 12.68 -0.10 -9.55
CA THR A 37 13.68 -1.17 -9.65
C THR A 37 15.06 -0.68 -10.10
N ASN A 38 16.10 -1.35 -9.59
CA ASN A 38 17.51 -1.22 -10.00
C ASN A 38 17.82 -1.78 -11.40
N ASP A 39 16.81 -2.21 -12.16
CA ASP A 39 16.91 -2.55 -13.58
C ASP A 39 15.70 -1.92 -14.31
N PRO A 40 15.65 -0.58 -14.38
CA PRO A 40 14.52 0.11 -15.00
C PRO A 40 14.44 -0.23 -16.48
N GLU A 41 15.58 -0.46 -17.13
CA GLU A 41 15.70 -0.44 -18.57
C GLU A 41 15.25 -1.77 -19.19
N ASN A 42 15.62 -2.93 -18.66
CA ASN A 42 15.14 -4.22 -19.20
C ASN A 42 13.65 -4.44 -18.95
N ILE A 43 13.17 -4.11 -17.74
CA ILE A 43 11.75 -4.25 -17.40
C ILE A 43 10.94 -3.25 -18.23
N LYS A 44 11.36 -1.98 -18.29
CA LYS A 44 10.70 -0.96 -19.11
C LYS A 44 10.75 -1.30 -20.61
N ASN A 45 11.85 -1.80 -21.15
CA ASN A 45 11.95 -2.16 -22.57
C ASN A 45 11.09 -3.39 -22.91
N THR A 46 11.04 -4.38 -22.02
CA THR A 46 10.14 -5.53 -22.18
C THR A 46 8.68 -5.08 -22.11
N ILE A 47 8.38 -4.17 -21.18
CA ILE A 47 7.07 -3.54 -21.02
C ILE A 47 6.71 -2.73 -22.26
N ASP A 48 7.54 -1.81 -22.70
CA ASP A 48 7.29 -0.93 -23.84
C ASP A 48 7.15 -1.75 -25.14
N SER A 49 7.91 -2.84 -25.29
CA SER A 49 7.74 -3.80 -26.39
C SER A 49 6.37 -4.47 -26.36
N ILE A 50 5.92 -4.98 -25.20
CA ILE A 50 4.58 -5.53 -25.00
C ILE A 50 3.50 -4.46 -25.26
N LEU A 51 3.67 -3.24 -24.74
CA LEU A 51 2.74 -2.13 -24.93
C LEU A 51 2.64 -1.69 -26.39
N ASN A 52 3.74 -1.70 -27.13
CA ASN A 52 3.79 -1.36 -28.55
C ASN A 52 3.26 -2.50 -29.43
N SER A 53 3.32 -3.76 -28.96
CA SER A 53 2.63 -4.88 -29.61
C SER A 53 1.10 -4.76 -29.55
N PHE A 54 0.57 -3.93 -28.63
CA PHE A 54 -0.85 -3.62 -28.56
C PHE A 54 -1.20 -2.50 -29.52
N ASP A 55 -1.69 -2.88 -30.70
CA ASP A 55 -2.35 -1.95 -31.61
C ASP A 55 -3.66 -1.44 -30.96
N LYS A 56 -3.57 -0.25 -30.35
CA LYS A 56 -4.69 0.42 -29.67
C LYS A 56 -5.89 0.64 -30.60
N THR A 57 -5.64 0.79 -31.90
CA THR A 57 -6.63 0.96 -32.95
C THR A 57 -7.38 -0.35 -33.23
N LYS A 58 -6.66 -1.48 -33.36
CA LYS A 58 -7.29 -2.80 -33.44
C LYS A 58 -8.06 -3.15 -32.19
N ILE A 59 -7.51 -2.88 -31.01
CA ILE A 59 -8.23 -3.05 -29.74
C ILE A 59 -9.56 -2.28 -29.79
N LYS A 60 -9.55 -1.06 -30.36
CA LYS A 60 -10.73 -0.20 -30.54
C LYS A 60 -11.74 -0.68 -31.59
N GLU A 61 -11.31 -1.38 -32.63
CA GLU A 61 -12.20 -1.99 -33.65
C GLU A 61 -12.77 -3.33 -33.18
N LEU A 62 -11.98 -4.10 -32.44
CA LEU A 62 -12.42 -5.37 -31.83
C LEU A 62 -13.53 -5.15 -30.78
N PHE A 63 -13.72 -3.90 -30.36
CA PHE A 63 -14.75 -3.45 -29.43
C PHE A 63 -16.17 -3.32 -30.02
N THR A 64 -16.33 -3.34 -31.36
CA THR A 64 -17.65 -3.18 -32.00
C THR A 64 -18.35 -4.51 -32.31
N LEU A 65 -17.68 -5.65 -32.15
CA LEU A 65 -18.22 -6.97 -32.45
C LEU A 65 -18.98 -7.52 -31.23
N ARG A 66 -20.31 -7.38 -31.21
CA ARG A 66 -21.16 -7.72 -30.06
C ARG A 66 -21.90 -9.03 -30.21
N ASP A 67 -21.72 -9.89 -29.22
CA ASP A 67 -22.71 -10.86 -28.74
C ASP A 67 -23.28 -10.37 -27.40
N LYS A 68 -24.60 -10.48 -27.20
CA LYS A 68 -25.29 -9.86 -26.03
C LYS A 68 -24.94 -10.56 -24.70
N ASP A 69 -24.61 -11.84 -24.73
CA ASP A 69 -24.48 -12.66 -23.51
C ASP A 69 -23.19 -12.42 -22.72
N TYR A 70 -22.13 -11.96 -23.38
CA TYR A 70 -20.82 -11.69 -22.74
C TYR A 70 -20.51 -10.20 -22.58
N SER A 71 -21.49 -9.33 -22.85
CA SER A 71 -21.28 -7.88 -22.83
C SER A 71 -20.75 -7.35 -21.49
N PHE A 72 -21.08 -7.99 -20.36
CA PHE A 72 -20.63 -7.52 -19.05
C PHE A 72 -19.14 -7.78 -18.80
N ILE A 73 -18.63 -8.95 -19.24
CA ILE A 73 -17.21 -9.30 -19.12
C ILE A 73 -16.40 -8.28 -19.91
N TYR A 74 -16.85 -8.03 -21.13
CA TYR A 74 -16.27 -7.06 -22.01
C TYR A 74 -16.22 -5.65 -21.39
N THR A 75 -17.34 -5.12 -20.92
CA THR A 75 -17.41 -3.79 -20.30
C THR A 75 -16.45 -3.64 -19.11
N ILE A 76 -16.39 -4.66 -18.25
CA ILE A 76 -15.50 -4.67 -17.08
C ILE A 76 -14.04 -4.54 -17.50
N TYR A 77 -13.59 -5.35 -18.46
CA TYR A 77 -12.19 -5.35 -18.88
C TYR A 77 -11.81 -4.09 -19.67
N VAL A 78 -12.74 -3.53 -20.43
CA VAL A 78 -12.53 -2.23 -21.10
C VAL A 78 -12.38 -1.11 -20.09
N ASN A 79 -13.24 -1.05 -19.08
CA ASN A 79 -13.15 0.00 -18.08
C ASN A 79 -11.91 -0.16 -17.20
N LEU A 80 -11.48 -1.40 -16.94
CA LEU A 80 -10.20 -1.69 -16.31
C LEU A 80 -9.02 -1.17 -17.17
N PHE A 81 -9.03 -1.42 -18.48
CA PHE A 81 -7.99 -0.91 -19.38
C PHE A 81 -7.94 0.62 -19.37
N LYS A 82 -9.10 1.29 -19.52
CA LYS A 82 -9.18 2.76 -19.49
C LYS A 82 -8.63 3.34 -18.19
N MET A 83 -9.00 2.76 -17.05
CA MET A 83 -8.56 3.18 -15.72
C MET A 83 -7.03 3.17 -15.58
N TYR A 84 -6.33 2.23 -16.23
CA TYR A 84 -4.86 2.19 -16.19
C TYR A 84 -4.18 2.91 -17.37
N SER A 85 -4.86 3.07 -18.51
CA SER A 85 -4.31 3.76 -19.68
C SER A 85 -4.44 5.28 -19.63
N ASP A 86 -5.47 5.77 -18.93
CA ASP A 86 -5.77 7.19 -18.68
C ASP A 86 -5.90 7.37 -17.15
N SER A 87 -4.81 7.05 -16.44
CA SER A 87 -4.81 6.91 -14.97
C SER A 87 -5.14 8.20 -14.23
N ASP A 88 -4.86 9.35 -14.84
CA ASP A 88 -5.06 10.68 -14.24
C ASP A 88 -6.53 11.12 -14.25
N ASN A 89 -7.39 10.37 -14.96
CA ASN A 89 -8.79 10.68 -15.10
C ASN A 89 -9.66 9.82 -14.15
N PRO A 90 -10.12 10.37 -13.02
CA PRO A 90 -10.84 9.62 -12.00
C PRO A 90 -12.23 9.12 -12.45
N LYS A 91 -12.75 9.61 -13.59
CA LYS A 91 -14.04 9.15 -14.13
C LYS A 91 -14.01 7.67 -14.48
N HIS A 92 -12.90 7.19 -15.02
CA HIS A 92 -12.75 5.77 -15.39
C HIS A 92 -12.83 4.85 -14.17
N PHE A 93 -12.30 5.29 -13.02
CA PHE A 93 -12.45 4.56 -11.76
C PHE A 93 -13.92 4.47 -11.33
N VAL A 94 -14.67 5.56 -11.43
CA VAL A 94 -16.10 5.58 -11.06
C VAL A 94 -16.93 4.68 -11.97
N GLU A 95 -16.67 4.71 -13.28
CA GLU A 95 -17.30 3.80 -14.26
C GLU A 95 -17.00 2.34 -13.94
N MET A 96 -15.72 2.00 -13.77
CA MET A 96 -15.27 0.66 -13.41
C MET A 96 -15.90 0.17 -12.10
N LYS A 97 -15.93 1.02 -11.06
CA LYS A 97 -16.56 0.72 -9.77
C LYS A 97 -18.05 0.38 -9.93
N ASN A 98 -18.78 1.18 -10.68
CA ASN A 98 -20.21 0.98 -10.88
C ASN A 98 -20.51 -0.34 -11.60
N ASP A 99 -19.73 -0.66 -12.63
CA ASP A 99 -19.91 -1.91 -13.37
C ASP A 99 -19.47 -3.12 -12.57
N LEU A 100 -18.38 -3.01 -11.82
CA LEU A 100 -17.91 -4.06 -10.94
C LEU A 100 -18.96 -4.36 -9.88
N ASN A 101 -19.53 -3.37 -9.20
CA ASN A 101 -20.57 -3.59 -8.19
C ASN A 101 -21.81 -4.31 -8.75
N LYS A 102 -22.20 -4.02 -10.00
CA LYS A 102 -23.35 -4.67 -10.66
C LYS A 102 -23.08 -6.11 -11.08
N ASN A 103 -21.83 -6.43 -11.42
CA ASN A 103 -21.50 -7.69 -12.09
C ASN A 103 -20.54 -8.59 -11.32
N LEU A 104 -19.97 -8.14 -10.19
CA LEU A 104 -18.92 -8.87 -9.46
C LEU A 104 -19.35 -10.30 -9.15
N ASP A 105 -20.60 -10.52 -8.76
CA ASP A 105 -21.08 -11.84 -8.38
C ASP A 105 -21.23 -12.83 -9.55
N LYS A 106 -21.18 -12.35 -10.79
CA LYS A 106 -21.16 -13.19 -12.01
C LYS A 106 -19.78 -13.79 -12.30
N PHE A 107 -18.72 -13.26 -11.71
CA PHE A 107 -17.35 -13.74 -11.94
C PHE A 107 -17.00 -14.91 -11.01
N ILE A 108 -16.13 -15.80 -11.47
CA ILE A 108 -15.53 -16.83 -10.61
C ILE A 108 -14.59 -16.20 -9.57
N ILE A 109 -14.32 -16.91 -8.47
CA ILE A 109 -13.55 -16.36 -7.33
C ILE A 109 -12.19 -15.79 -7.75
N PHE A 110 -11.44 -16.49 -8.60
CA PHE A 110 -10.14 -16.04 -9.12
C PHE A 110 -10.22 -14.69 -9.83
N GLU A 111 -11.28 -14.50 -10.62
CA GLU A 111 -11.55 -13.26 -11.36
C GLU A 111 -12.00 -12.13 -10.43
N LYS A 112 -12.87 -12.42 -9.44
CA LYS A 112 -13.25 -11.44 -8.41
C LYS A 112 -12.03 -10.90 -7.67
N ARG A 113 -11.11 -11.80 -7.26
CA ARG A 113 -9.88 -11.41 -6.57
C ARG A 113 -9.03 -10.50 -7.43
N TYR A 114 -8.82 -10.87 -8.69
CA TYR A 114 -8.04 -10.06 -9.63
C TYR A 114 -8.61 -8.65 -9.78
N LEU A 115 -9.90 -8.55 -10.11
CA LEU A 115 -10.56 -7.26 -10.35
C LEU A 115 -10.57 -6.36 -9.10
N VAL A 116 -10.85 -6.93 -7.93
CA VAL A 116 -10.83 -6.17 -6.67
C VAL A 116 -9.41 -5.75 -6.30
N GLN A 117 -8.41 -6.62 -6.51
CA GLN A 117 -7.01 -6.26 -6.27
C GLN A 117 -6.54 -5.14 -7.20
N SER A 118 -6.88 -5.18 -8.50
CA SER A 118 -6.55 -4.09 -9.42
C SER A 118 -7.20 -2.76 -9.01
N MET A 119 -8.43 -2.78 -8.50
CA MET A 119 -9.07 -1.57 -7.95
C MET A 119 -8.35 -1.03 -6.71
N ILE A 120 -7.87 -1.92 -5.83
CA ILE A 120 -7.08 -1.57 -4.64
C ILE A 120 -5.76 -0.93 -5.06
N ASP A 121 -5.04 -1.57 -5.98
CA ASP A 121 -3.73 -1.10 -6.45
C ASP A 121 -3.85 0.27 -7.13
N TYR A 122 -4.89 0.47 -7.94
CA TYR A 122 -5.19 1.79 -8.52
C TYR A 122 -5.48 2.85 -7.45
N CYS A 123 -6.31 2.54 -6.44
CA CYS A 123 -6.57 3.49 -5.34
C CYS A 123 -5.29 3.88 -4.59
N ILE A 124 -4.39 2.90 -4.35
CA ILE A 124 -3.10 3.15 -3.71
C ILE A 124 -2.28 4.11 -4.58
N GLN A 125 -2.19 3.84 -5.88
CA GLN A 125 -1.43 4.65 -6.81
C GLN A 125 -2.00 6.07 -6.95
N ALA A 126 -3.30 6.20 -7.12
CA ALA A 126 -3.98 7.49 -7.25
C ALA A 126 -3.77 8.40 -6.02
N ARG A 127 -3.65 7.81 -4.81
CA ARG A 127 -3.29 8.55 -3.59
C ARG A 127 -1.83 9.02 -3.60
N ILE A 128 -0.91 8.20 -4.09
CA ILE A 128 0.50 8.58 -4.21
C ILE A 128 0.65 9.74 -5.20
N ASP A 129 -0.07 9.68 -6.31
CA ASP A 129 -0.04 10.69 -7.39
C ASP A 129 -0.92 11.92 -7.08
N ASN A 130 -1.62 11.93 -5.93
CA ASN A 130 -2.51 13.00 -5.49
C ASN A 130 -3.62 13.34 -6.50
N ILE A 131 -4.18 12.32 -7.16
CA ILE A 131 -5.28 12.49 -8.11
C ILE A 131 -6.52 13.01 -7.37
N LYS A 132 -7.12 14.08 -7.91
CA LYS A 132 -8.27 14.77 -7.32
C LYS A 132 -9.59 14.27 -7.93
N GLY A 133 -10.71 14.59 -7.29
CA GLY A 133 -12.07 14.33 -7.79
C GLY A 133 -12.74 13.07 -7.22
N VAL A 134 -11.97 12.18 -6.61
CA VAL A 134 -12.48 11.02 -5.86
C VAL A 134 -11.74 10.92 -4.53
N ASP A 135 -12.46 10.60 -3.46
CA ASP A 135 -11.86 10.29 -2.17
C ASP A 135 -11.33 8.85 -2.15
N PHE A 136 -10.14 8.67 -2.73
CA PHE A 136 -9.48 7.36 -2.81
C PHE A 136 -9.16 6.74 -1.45
N THR A 137 -9.08 7.54 -0.38
CA THR A 137 -8.88 7.01 0.97
C THR A 137 -10.13 6.26 1.43
N ASN A 138 -11.31 6.87 1.29
CA ASN A 138 -12.56 6.21 1.63
C ASN A 138 -12.90 5.06 0.66
N GLU A 139 -12.59 5.20 -0.63
CA GLU A 139 -12.80 4.13 -1.60
C GLU A 139 -11.92 2.90 -1.31
N LEU A 140 -10.66 3.09 -0.93
CA LEU A 140 -9.77 2.00 -0.57
C LEU A 140 -10.25 1.25 0.70
N ILE A 141 -10.80 1.95 1.70
CA ILE A 141 -11.45 1.29 2.86
C ILE A 141 -12.60 0.40 2.40
N LYS A 142 -13.49 0.89 1.53
CA LYS A 142 -14.63 0.11 1.01
C LYS A 142 -14.16 -1.12 0.23
N LEU A 143 -13.09 -0.99 -0.55
CA LEU A 143 -12.51 -2.11 -1.29
C LEU A 143 -11.89 -3.16 -0.36
N TYR A 144 -11.21 -2.75 0.72
CA TYR A 144 -10.75 -3.68 1.76
C TYR A 144 -11.91 -4.37 2.46
N GLU A 145 -12.98 -3.65 2.82
CA GLU A 145 -14.19 -4.26 3.37
C GLU A 145 -14.79 -5.29 2.41
N LEU A 146 -14.89 -4.98 1.12
CA LEU A 146 -15.35 -5.90 0.09
C LEU A 146 -14.45 -7.15 0.02
N GLN A 147 -13.13 -6.96 -0.03
CA GLN A 147 -12.14 -8.04 -0.09
C GLN A 147 -12.25 -8.97 1.13
N LEU A 148 -12.42 -8.40 2.32
CA LEU A 148 -12.54 -9.13 3.58
C LEU A 148 -13.89 -9.85 3.70
N ASN A 149 -15.00 -9.17 3.41
CA ASN A 149 -16.37 -9.72 3.54
C ASN A 149 -16.62 -10.87 2.56
N LYS A 150 -16.15 -10.74 1.32
CA LYS A 150 -16.26 -11.79 0.29
C LYS A 150 -15.15 -12.84 0.39
N LYS A 151 -14.28 -12.78 1.43
CA LYS A 151 -13.15 -13.67 1.68
C LYS A 151 -12.21 -13.82 0.46
N LEU A 152 -12.01 -12.73 -0.27
CA LEU A 152 -11.17 -12.68 -1.48
C LEU A 152 -9.68 -12.79 -1.16
N TYR A 153 -9.29 -12.81 0.12
CA TYR A 153 -7.93 -13.08 0.57
C TYR A 153 -7.59 -14.58 0.64
N ILE A 154 -8.58 -15.47 0.51
CA ILE A 154 -8.37 -16.91 0.49
C ILE A 154 -7.91 -17.33 -0.91
N ASP A 155 -6.84 -18.13 -0.96
CA ASP A 155 -6.35 -18.74 -2.18
C ASP A 155 -6.05 -20.24 -2.01
N SER A 156 -5.47 -20.84 -3.05
CA SER A 156 -5.11 -22.26 -3.06
C SER A 156 -3.99 -22.60 -2.08
N GLU A 157 -3.20 -21.60 -1.66
CA GLU A 157 -2.05 -21.78 -0.78
C GLU A 157 -2.43 -21.59 0.69
N SER A 158 -3.40 -20.71 0.98
CA SER A 158 -3.82 -20.41 2.34
C SER A 158 -5.29 -20.00 2.46
N THR A 159 -5.96 -20.57 3.46
CA THR A 159 -7.30 -20.14 3.91
C THR A 159 -7.26 -19.00 4.93
N TYR A 160 -6.05 -18.64 5.39
CA TYR A 160 -5.84 -17.59 6.36
C TYR A 160 -5.60 -16.24 5.70
N LEU A 161 -6.06 -15.19 6.36
CA LEU A 161 -5.68 -13.82 6.04
C LEU A 161 -4.18 -13.66 6.25
N SER A 162 -3.47 -13.28 5.19
CA SER A 162 -2.01 -13.15 5.26
C SER A 162 -1.60 -12.02 6.21
N LEU A 163 -0.49 -12.24 6.92
CA LEU A 163 0.11 -11.26 7.82
C LEU A 163 0.33 -9.89 7.13
N ASN A 164 0.86 -9.93 5.90
CA ASN A 164 1.18 -8.72 5.15
C ASN A 164 -0.09 -7.95 4.78
N LEU A 165 -1.15 -8.63 4.33
CA LEU A 165 -2.42 -7.96 4.01
C LEU A 165 -3.04 -7.36 5.28
N PHE A 166 -3.10 -8.12 6.37
CA PHE A 166 -3.63 -7.63 7.65
C PHE A 166 -2.89 -6.38 8.13
N ARG A 167 -1.56 -6.45 8.16
CA ARG A 167 -0.68 -5.34 8.55
C ARG A 167 -0.91 -4.12 7.67
N ASN A 168 -0.98 -4.30 6.34
CA ASN A 168 -1.14 -3.19 5.41
C ASN A 168 -2.51 -2.49 5.59
N ILE A 169 -3.58 -3.27 5.75
CA ILE A 169 -4.93 -2.73 6.02
C ILE A 169 -4.94 -1.93 7.32
N LEU A 170 -4.35 -2.47 8.39
CA LEU A 170 -4.28 -1.78 9.67
C LEU A 170 -3.51 -0.46 9.57
N ILE A 171 -2.29 -0.48 9.02
CA ILE A 171 -1.46 0.73 8.87
C ILE A 171 -2.21 1.77 8.05
N PHE A 172 -2.82 1.34 6.94
CA PHE A 172 -3.58 2.23 6.08
C PHE A 172 -4.74 2.89 6.83
N ALA A 173 -5.55 2.11 7.54
CA ALA A 173 -6.69 2.64 8.29
C ALA A 173 -6.27 3.63 9.39
N LEU A 174 -5.18 3.36 10.10
CA LEU A 174 -4.67 4.27 11.12
C LEU A 174 -4.14 5.58 10.51
N ASN A 175 -3.40 5.50 9.41
CA ASN A 175 -2.90 6.69 8.69
C ASN A 175 -4.02 7.50 8.00
N ALA A 176 -5.19 6.87 7.78
CA ALA A 176 -6.38 7.49 7.20
C ALA A 176 -7.33 8.08 8.27
N ASP A 177 -6.86 8.21 9.52
CA ASP A 177 -7.63 8.66 10.69
C ASP A 177 -8.91 7.83 10.94
N LYS A 178 -8.93 6.55 10.53
CA LYS A 178 -10.05 5.62 10.72
C LYS A 178 -9.86 4.76 11.96
N LEU A 179 -9.53 5.35 13.10
CA LEU A 179 -9.22 4.63 14.34
C LEU A 179 -10.34 3.67 14.79
N LYS A 180 -11.60 4.13 14.78
CA LYS A 180 -12.75 3.29 15.14
C LYS A 180 -12.89 2.07 14.23
N TRP A 181 -12.66 2.27 12.94
CA TRP A 181 -12.70 1.19 11.95
C TRP A 181 -11.56 0.20 12.18
N ALA A 182 -10.34 0.68 12.43
CA ALA A 182 -9.17 -0.14 12.71
C ALA A 182 -9.39 -1.05 13.93
N LYS A 183 -9.95 -0.52 15.02
CA LYS A 183 -10.31 -1.33 16.21
C LYS A 183 -11.31 -2.44 15.88
N LYS A 184 -12.35 -2.13 15.10
CA LYS A 184 -13.34 -3.12 14.63
C LYS A 184 -12.70 -4.18 13.73
N PHE A 185 -11.84 -3.75 12.80
CA PHE A 185 -11.10 -4.63 11.90
C PHE A 185 -10.27 -5.66 12.69
N VAL A 186 -9.48 -5.20 13.67
CA VAL A 186 -8.63 -6.08 14.49
C VAL A 186 -9.48 -7.09 15.27
N ASN A 187 -10.58 -6.64 15.88
CA ASN A 187 -11.47 -7.51 16.65
C ASN A 187 -12.10 -8.62 15.79
N ILE A 188 -12.53 -8.29 14.57
CA ILE A 188 -13.24 -9.23 13.69
C ILE A 188 -12.27 -10.18 12.97
N TYR A 189 -11.18 -9.63 12.41
CA TYR A 189 -10.35 -10.37 11.46
C TYR A 189 -9.09 -10.99 12.07
N SER A 190 -8.75 -10.72 13.35
CA SER A 190 -7.65 -11.41 14.04
C SER A 190 -7.87 -12.93 14.10
N ASN A 191 -9.12 -13.38 14.23
CA ASN A 191 -9.50 -14.79 14.19
C ASN A 191 -9.39 -15.43 12.78
N ARG A 192 -9.05 -14.66 11.75
CA ARG A 192 -8.83 -15.15 10.38
C ARG A 192 -7.34 -15.32 10.05
N LEU A 193 -6.45 -14.95 10.96
CA LEU A 193 -5.01 -15.16 10.83
C LEU A 193 -4.64 -16.62 11.12
N ASN A 194 -3.45 -17.03 10.68
CA ASN A 194 -2.85 -18.28 11.13
C ASN A 194 -2.73 -18.24 12.67
N PRO A 195 -3.22 -19.27 13.41
CA PRO A 195 -3.11 -19.35 14.86
C PRO A 195 -1.71 -19.09 15.41
N GLU A 196 -0.66 -19.54 14.71
CA GLU A 196 0.75 -19.34 15.11
C GLU A 196 1.19 -17.88 15.08
N LEU A 197 0.54 -17.05 14.25
CA LEU A 197 0.86 -15.63 14.11
C LEU A 197 -0.13 -14.73 14.85
N LYS A 198 -1.25 -15.29 15.33
CA LYS A 198 -2.39 -14.51 15.83
C LYS A 198 -2.00 -13.61 16.99
N GLU A 199 -1.31 -14.16 17.99
CA GLU A 199 -0.90 -13.42 19.19
C GLU A 199 0.01 -12.24 18.83
N ASP A 200 1.06 -12.49 18.05
CA ASP A 200 2.01 -11.46 17.61
C ASP A 200 1.34 -10.37 16.77
N VAL A 201 0.37 -10.72 15.92
CA VAL A 201 -0.37 -9.73 15.13
C VAL A 201 -1.35 -8.94 15.99
N VAL A 202 -1.97 -9.54 17.00
CA VAL A 202 -2.82 -8.82 17.95
C VAL A 202 -1.97 -7.84 18.76
N ASN A 203 -0.83 -8.27 19.28
CA ASN A 203 0.11 -7.40 19.99
C ASN A 203 0.60 -6.26 19.09
N TYR A 204 1.03 -6.55 17.86
CA TYR A 204 1.35 -5.54 16.85
C TYR A 204 0.19 -4.55 16.65
N SER A 205 -1.03 -5.06 16.56
CA SER A 205 -2.21 -4.23 16.32
C SER A 205 -2.51 -3.28 17.47
N LEU A 206 -2.48 -3.80 18.70
CA LEU A 206 -2.67 -3.03 19.93
C LEU A 206 -1.57 -2.00 20.11
N ALA A 207 -0.33 -2.34 19.77
CA ALA A 207 0.79 -1.40 19.79
C ALA A 207 0.53 -0.21 18.84
N ARG A 208 0.13 -0.48 17.60
CA ARG A 208 -0.18 0.56 16.60
C ARG A 208 -1.38 1.42 16.98
N ILE A 209 -2.43 0.82 17.55
CA ILE A 209 -3.61 1.53 18.05
C ILE A 209 -3.23 2.45 19.20
N ASN A 210 -2.55 1.93 20.23
CA ASN A 210 -2.13 2.73 21.39
C ASN A 210 -1.18 3.86 20.97
N PHE A 211 -0.27 3.61 20.03
CA PHE A 211 0.58 4.65 19.48
C PHE A 211 -0.23 5.79 18.85
N THR A 212 -1.26 5.44 18.08
CA THR A 212 -2.15 6.42 17.41
C THR A 212 -2.95 7.23 18.43
N GLU A 213 -3.31 6.63 19.56
CA GLU A 213 -4.02 7.28 20.67
C GLU A 213 -3.11 8.10 21.59
N GLY A 214 -1.79 8.09 21.38
CA GLY A 214 -0.82 8.76 22.24
C GLY A 214 -0.42 7.98 23.50
N ASN A 215 -0.90 6.74 23.65
CA ASN A 215 -0.59 5.85 24.76
C ASN A 215 0.76 5.16 24.55
N TYR A 216 1.84 5.95 24.53
CA TYR A 216 3.17 5.49 24.08
C TYR A 216 3.78 4.38 24.94
N SER A 217 3.67 4.46 26.28
CA SER A 217 4.20 3.42 27.17
C SER A 217 3.53 2.06 26.94
N GLN A 218 2.21 2.07 26.77
CA GLN A 218 1.44 0.85 26.50
C GLN A 218 1.71 0.32 25.09
N ALA A 219 1.89 1.21 24.11
CA ALA A 219 2.31 0.82 22.77
C ALA A 219 3.67 0.08 22.79
N LEU A 220 4.63 0.58 23.56
CA LEU A 220 5.95 -0.06 23.72
C LEU A 220 5.84 -1.45 24.36
N SER A 221 5.01 -1.57 25.42
CA SER A 221 4.77 -2.86 26.07
C SER A 221 4.25 -3.90 25.08
N TYR A 222 3.25 -3.56 24.25
CA TYR A 222 2.74 -4.48 23.24
C TYR A 222 3.77 -4.82 22.15
N PHE A 223 4.62 -3.88 21.74
CA PHE A 223 5.70 -4.19 20.79
C PHE A 223 6.71 -5.19 21.36
N ASN A 224 7.02 -5.09 22.65
CA ASN A 224 7.95 -6.00 23.32
C ASN A 224 7.42 -7.44 23.46
N GLU A 225 6.10 -7.62 23.43
CA GLU A 225 5.46 -8.96 23.47
C GLU A 225 5.53 -9.69 22.11
N ILE A 226 5.98 -9.04 21.04
CA ILE A 226 6.07 -9.68 19.71
C ILE A 226 7.28 -10.63 19.67
N ARG A 227 7.01 -11.92 19.51
CA ARG A 227 8.01 -13.00 19.50
C ARG A 227 8.42 -13.42 18.08
N ASN A 228 7.52 -13.32 17.11
CA ASN A 228 7.82 -13.73 15.73
C ASN A 228 9.01 -12.97 15.12
N ASN A 229 9.82 -13.69 14.34
CA ASN A 229 10.94 -13.11 13.57
C ASN A 229 10.56 -12.67 12.15
N ASN A 230 9.27 -12.50 11.86
CA ASN A 230 8.83 -11.99 10.58
C ASN A 230 9.49 -10.64 10.28
N LEU A 231 10.12 -10.55 9.12
CA LEU A 231 10.93 -9.39 8.74
C LEU A 231 10.13 -8.08 8.80
N ASN A 232 8.89 -8.05 8.32
CA ASN A 232 8.10 -6.83 8.28
C ASN A 232 7.64 -6.39 9.68
N LEU A 233 7.26 -7.33 10.55
CA LEU A 233 6.93 -7.02 11.94
C LEU A 233 8.16 -6.48 12.70
N ARG A 234 9.32 -7.14 12.58
CA ARG A 234 10.57 -6.71 13.22
C ARG A 234 11.03 -5.33 12.77
N ILE A 235 10.86 -5.02 11.49
CA ILE A 235 11.20 -3.70 10.95
C ILE A 235 10.29 -2.62 11.54
N ASP A 236 8.99 -2.89 11.61
CA ASP A 236 8.04 -1.95 12.16
C ASP A 236 8.27 -1.73 13.66
N GLU A 237 8.39 -2.80 14.43
CA GLU A 237 8.73 -2.78 15.85
C GLU A 237 9.95 -1.89 16.09
N ARG A 238 11.06 -2.13 15.38
CA ARG A 238 12.29 -1.35 15.52
C ARG A 238 12.12 0.13 15.21
N ASN A 239 11.46 0.46 14.09
CA ASN A 239 11.27 1.86 13.72
C ASN A 239 10.30 2.57 14.69
N MET A 240 9.22 1.90 15.08
CA MET A 240 8.21 2.45 15.97
C MET A 240 8.74 2.61 17.40
N SER A 241 9.54 1.67 17.91
CA SER A 241 10.15 1.78 19.24
C SER A 241 11.05 3.01 19.34
N LEU A 242 11.82 3.35 18.30
CA LEU A 242 12.59 4.60 18.27
C LEU A 242 11.65 5.82 18.40
N ILE A 243 10.60 5.88 17.60
CA ILE A 243 9.62 6.97 17.65
C ILE A 243 8.95 7.05 19.03
N ILE A 244 8.53 5.93 19.60
CA ILE A 244 7.91 5.86 20.93
C ILE A 244 8.87 6.38 22.00
N HIS A 245 10.14 5.95 22.00
CA HIS A 245 11.12 6.46 22.95
C HIS A 245 11.36 7.97 22.80
N TYR A 246 11.24 8.53 21.60
CA TYR A 246 11.28 9.98 21.40
C TYR A 246 10.08 10.66 22.05
N GLU A 247 8.87 10.15 21.83
CA GLU A 247 7.65 10.71 22.41
C GLU A 247 7.63 10.61 23.95
N LEU A 248 8.27 9.58 24.50
CA LEU A 248 8.47 9.40 25.94
C LEU A 248 9.62 10.25 26.52
N GLY A 249 10.35 11.01 25.70
CA GLY A 249 11.47 11.83 26.14
C GLY A 249 12.75 11.05 26.52
N ASN A 250 12.86 9.79 26.11
CA ASN A 250 13.99 8.91 26.44
C ASN A 250 15.22 9.18 25.55
N PHE A 251 15.65 10.44 25.44
CA PHE A 251 16.68 10.87 24.49
C PHE A 251 18.05 10.22 24.73
N GLN A 252 18.44 10.02 25.99
CA GLN A 252 19.71 9.37 26.33
C GLN A 252 19.77 7.91 25.83
N LEU A 253 18.65 7.18 25.91
CA LEU A 253 18.54 5.83 25.37
C LEU A 253 18.59 5.84 23.83
N LEU A 254 18.02 6.86 23.19
CA LEU A 254 18.03 6.97 21.73
C LEU A 254 19.45 7.17 21.18
N GLU A 255 20.32 7.90 21.87
CA GLU A 255 21.70 8.12 21.46
C GLU A 255 22.49 6.80 21.34
N SER A 256 22.25 5.85 22.24
CA SER A 256 22.89 4.53 22.20
C SER A 256 22.17 3.53 21.28
N THR A 257 20.87 3.70 21.04
CA THR A 257 20.04 2.76 20.25
C THR A 257 20.09 3.01 18.74
N ILE A 258 20.19 4.26 18.29
CA ILE A 258 20.18 4.60 16.86
C ILE A 258 21.36 3.96 16.09
N PRO A 259 22.61 3.93 16.60
CA PRO A 259 23.72 3.28 15.91
C PRO A 259 23.50 1.78 15.68
N SER A 260 22.98 1.06 16.67
CA SER A 260 22.69 -0.38 16.58
C SER A 260 21.54 -0.65 15.59
N HIS A 261 20.50 0.19 15.62
CA HIS A 261 19.40 0.15 14.66
C HIS A 261 19.90 0.37 13.22
N ARG A 262 20.79 1.36 12.98
CA ARG A 262 21.41 1.59 11.67
C ARG A 262 22.23 0.38 11.21
N LYS A 263 23.01 -0.24 12.11
CA LYS A 263 23.82 -1.43 11.80
C LYS A 263 22.96 -2.61 11.34
N TYR A 264 21.82 -2.84 12.00
CA TYR A 264 20.85 -3.88 11.61
C TYR A 264 20.43 -3.77 10.15
N PHE A 265 20.01 -2.59 9.69
CA PHE A 265 19.58 -2.39 8.30
C PHE A 265 20.72 -2.49 7.28
N LYS A 266 21.93 -2.04 7.64
CA LYS A 266 23.12 -2.21 6.77
C LYS A 266 23.45 -3.68 6.53
N GLN A 267 23.36 -4.50 7.57
CA GLN A 267 23.77 -5.90 7.55
C GLN A 267 22.68 -6.86 7.05
N ASN A 268 21.42 -6.44 7.04
CA ASN A 268 20.31 -7.29 6.60
C ASN A 268 20.46 -7.70 5.13
N LYS A 269 20.67 -8.98 4.83
CA LYS A 269 20.87 -9.46 3.45
C LYS A 269 19.57 -9.62 2.64
N VAL A 270 18.42 -9.67 3.31
CA VAL A 270 17.10 -9.93 2.70
C VAL A 270 16.50 -8.66 2.08
N LEU A 271 16.82 -7.49 2.63
CA LEU A 271 16.28 -6.22 2.13
C LEU A 271 16.88 -5.81 0.78
N SER A 272 16.02 -5.34 -0.13
CA SER A 272 16.45 -4.69 -1.37
C SER A 272 17.26 -3.42 -1.10
N LYS A 273 18.06 -3.01 -2.09
CA LYS A 273 18.88 -1.79 -2.00
C LYS A 273 18.03 -0.56 -1.69
N ASP A 274 16.87 -0.44 -2.31
CA ASP A 274 15.97 0.70 -2.13
C ASP A 274 15.37 0.74 -0.74
N ARG A 275 14.85 -0.40 -0.25
CA ARG A 275 14.34 -0.50 1.13
C ARG A 275 15.44 -0.19 2.15
N LYS A 276 16.67 -0.69 1.94
CA LYS A 276 17.82 -0.34 2.80
C LYS A 276 18.06 1.16 2.82
N LYS A 277 18.09 1.80 1.64
CA LYS A 277 18.28 3.26 1.53
C LYS A 277 17.19 4.00 2.31
N THR A 278 15.93 3.60 2.18
CA THR A 278 14.79 4.17 2.92
C THR A 278 15.01 4.12 4.45
N TYR A 279 15.39 2.97 4.99
CA TYR A 279 15.61 2.82 6.44
C TYR A 279 16.88 3.55 6.92
N LEU A 280 17.93 3.62 6.09
CA LEU A 280 19.14 4.37 6.42
C LEU A 280 18.91 5.89 6.39
N ASN A 281 18.08 6.37 5.48
CA ASN A 281 17.60 7.74 5.47
C ASN A 281 16.82 8.03 6.77
N PHE A 282 15.84 7.20 7.12
CA PHE A 282 15.10 7.33 8.38
C PHE A 282 16.05 7.47 9.59
N ASN A 283 17.03 6.57 9.74
CA ASN A 283 18.02 6.64 10.82
C ASN A 283 18.81 7.97 10.85
N THR A 284 19.15 8.49 9.67
CA THR A 284 19.92 9.72 9.52
C THR A 284 19.09 10.93 9.96
N TYR A 285 17.85 11.04 9.49
CA TYR A 285 16.93 12.10 9.91
C TYR A 285 16.54 11.97 11.38
N PHE A 286 16.36 10.74 11.88
CA PHE A 286 16.03 10.46 13.27
C PHE A 286 17.15 10.89 14.23
N SER A 287 18.41 10.57 13.92
CA SER A 287 19.56 11.05 14.71
C SER A 287 19.61 12.58 14.78
N ARG A 288 19.27 13.25 13.68
CA ARG A 288 19.29 14.71 13.61
C ARG A 288 18.19 15.35 14.44
N ILE A 289 16.95 14.84 14.38
CA ILE A 289 15.85 15.42 15.17
C ILE A 289 16.06 15.22 16.67
N VAL A 290 16.66 14.09 17.08
CA VAL A 290 17.06 13.86 18.48
C VAL A 290 18.08 14.90 18.94
N ARG A 291 19.10 15.20 18.12
CA ARG A 291 20.06 16.27 18.43
C ARG A 291 19.40 17.64 18.49
N LEU A 292 18.50 17.96 17.55
CA LEU A 292 17.81 19.25 17.52
C LEU A 292 16.96 19.51 18.77
N TYR A 293 16.43 18.46 19.41
CA TYR A 293 15.72 18.59 20.67
C TYR A 293 16.60 19.25 21.76
N GLY A 294 17.90 18.92 21.81
CA GLY A 294 18.85 19.47 22.77
C GLY A 294 19.31 20.91 22.48
N TYR A 295 19.50 21.28 21.21
CA TYR A 295 20.06 22.59 20.83
C TYR A 295 19.01 23.68 20.50
N ARG A 296 17.79 23.29 20.11
CA ARG A 296 16.64 24.19 19.79
C ARG A 296 16.97 25.43 18.93
N ASN A 297 17.86 25.28 17.95
CA ASN A 297 18.28 26.37 17.07
C ASN A 297 17.39 26.46 15.82
N HIS A 298 16.71 27.59 15.66
CA HIS A 298 15.71 27.85 14.62
C HIS A 298 16.26 27.72 13.19
N ILE A 299 17.52 28.11 12.95
CA ILE A 299 18.15 28.01 11.62
C ILE A 299 18.29 26.53 11.25
N TYR A 300 18.80 25.71 12.16
CA TYR A 300 18.97 24.28 11.92
C TYR A 300 17.62 23.54 11.83
N ILE A 301 16.61 23.95 12.61
CA ILE A 301 15.26 23.37 12.52
C ILE A 301 14.61 23.71 11.19
N ASN A 302 14.66 24.96 10.74
CA ASN A 302 14.13 25.35 9.43
C ASN A 302 14.84 24.64 8.27
N ARG A 303 16.16 24.48 8.36
CA ARG A 303 16.93 23.69 7.40
C ARG A 303 16.47 22.23 7.39
N PHE A 304 16.29 21.63 8.56
CA PHE A 304 15.76 20.27 8.69
C PHE A 304 14.38 20.11 8.04
N ILE A 305 13.46 21.05 8.28
CA ILE A 305 12.13 21.05 7.65
C ILE A 305 12.22 21.09 6.13
N LYS A 306 13.08 21.96 5.57
CA LYS A 306 13.27 22.05 4.11
C LYS A 306 13.77 20.72 3.53
N GLU A 307 14.76 20.11 4.18
CA GLU A 307 15.34 18.84 3.72
C GLU A 307 14.33 17.67 3.80
N VAL A 308 13.55 17.59 4.88
CA VAL A 308 12.47 16.58 5.03
C VAL A 308 11.40 16.72 3.94
N LYS A 309 11.07 17.95 3.53
CA LYS A 309 10.11 18.20 2.43
C LYS A 309 10.66 17.77 1.07
N SER A 310 11.97 17.94 0.83
CA SER A 310 12.61 17.58 -0.45
C SER A 310 13.01 16.12 -0.57
N GLU A 311 13.09 15.38 0.54
CA GLU A 311 13.50 13.97 0.53
C GLU A 311 12.33 13.07 0.12
N ASN A 312 12.42 12.52 -1.08
CA ASN A 312 11.41 11.61 -1.61
C ASN A 312 11.41 10.25 -0.88
N ASN A 313 12.54 9.80 -0.35
CA ASN A 313 12.68 8.48 0.26
C ASN A 313 12.87 8.56 1.78
N LEU A 314 11.83 9.03 2.48
CA LEU A 314 11.82 9.20 3.94
C LEU A 314 10.55 8.63 4.57
N LEU A 315 10.73 7.68 5.48
CA LEU A 315 9.64 7.16 6.32
C LEU A 315 9.21 8.20 7.35
N PHE A 316 7.93 8.16 7.72
CA PHE A 316 7.37 9.01 8.78
C PHE A 316 7.61 10.51 8.54
N ARG A 317 7.57 10.96 7.28
CA ARG A 317 7.77 12.37 6.89
C ARG A 317 6.88 13.31 7.70
N ASP A 318 5.59 13.00 7.81
CA ASP A 318 4.62 13.84 8.52
C ASP A 318 4.95 13.94 10.01
N TRP A 319 5.41 12.86 10.62
CA TRP A 319 5.87 12.86 12.01
C TRP A 319 7.10 13.76 12.20
N PHE A 320 8.10 13.66 11.33
CA PHE A 320 9.28 14.55 11.39
C PHE A 320 8.91 16.02 11.25
N LEU A 321 8.00 16.35 10.32
CA LEU A 321 7.52 17.72 10.13
C LEU A 321 6.76 18.22 11.35
N LYS A 322 5.87 17.39 11.91
CA LYS A 322 5.12 17.71 13.14
C LYS A 322 6.08 18.02 14.30
N LYS A 323 7.02 17.12 14.58
CA LYS A 323 7.98 17.28 15.69
C LYS A 323 8.91 18.47 15.49
N ALA A 324 9.39 18.71 14.27
CA ALA A 324 10.21 19.88 13.97
C ALA A 324 9.44 21.20 14.19
N ASN A 325 8.16 21.25 13.83
CA ASN A 325 7.31 22.41 14.09
C ASN A 325 7.01 22.60 15.59
N GLU A 326 6.79 21.53 16.35
CA GLU A 326 6.64 21.58 17.81
C GLU A 326 7.89 22.20 18.48
N LEU A 327 9.09 21.82 18.03
CA LEU A 327 10.35 22.41 18.51
C LEU A 327 10.47 23.92 18.22
N LEU A 328 9.91 24.40 17.10
CA LEU A 328 9.87 25.84 16.80
C LEU A 328 8.91 26.59 17.75
N GLN A 329 7.78 25.99 18.09
CA GLN A 329 6.74 26.60 18.93
C GLN A 329 7.15 26.66 20.40
N GLN A 330 7.73 25.59 20.95
CA GLN A 330 8.11 25.53 22.36
C GLN A 330 9.11 26.62 22.78
N ARG A 331 9.92 27.16 21.85
CA ARG A 331 10.82 28.27 22.13
C ARG A 331 10.11 29.63 22.19
N ARG A 332 9.04 29.83 21.41
CA ARG A 332 8.27 31.10 21.40
C ARG A 332 7.51 31.34 22.71
N LEU A 333 7.32 30.31 23.52
CA LEU A 333 6.68 30.40 24.83
C LEU A 333 7.69 30.60 25.98
N THR A 334 8.99 30.40 25.70
CA THR A 334 10.10 30.54 26.67
C THR A 334 10.99 31.75 26.39
N ALA A 335 10.65 32.56 25.39
CA ALA A 335 11.29 33.83 25.04
C ALA A 335 10.23 34.92 25.14
#